data_AF-A0A2E0UL62-F1
#
_entry.id   AF-A0A2E0UL62-F1
#
_cell.length_a   1.000
_cell.length_b   1.000
_cell.length_c   1.000
_cell.angle_alpha   90.00
_cell.angle_beta   90.00
_cell.angle_gamma   90.00
#
_symmetry.space_group_name_H-M   'P 1'
#
loop_
_entity.id
_entity.type
_entity.pdbx_description
1 polymer ?
#
loop_
_entity_poly.entity_id
_entity_poly.type
_entity_poly.pdbx_seq_one_letter_code
_entity_poly.pdbx_strand_id
1 'polypeptide(L)'
;DKTVTIGPLDVNFYLWVTNILNTDNVEAVYAQTGSWTDNGYLASEEGQQRIANYAEYGQIFANLYQDFYYQANLMNAGVYGAPRQIRLGLRFNY
;
A
#
# COMPACT_ATOMS: atom_id res chain seq x y z
N ASP A 1 26.84 -14.28 12.96
CA ASP A 1 26.11 -13.82 14.15
C ASP A 1 26.87 -12.63 14.74
N LYS A 2 26.21 -11.51 15.03
CA LYS A 2 26.86 -10.32 15.63
C LYS A 2 26.25 -10.10 17.02
N THR A 3 26.80 -10.80 18.00
CA THR A 3 26.53 -10.54 19.42
C THR A 3 27.39 -9.36 19.87
N VAL A 4 26.77 -8.41 20.57
CA VAL A 4 27.46 -7.28 21.21
C VAL A 4 27.25 -7.42 22.70
N THR A 5 28.35 -7.47 23.45
CA THR A 5 28.33 -7.50 24.91
C THR A 5 28.26 -6.08 25.45
N ILE A 6 27.23 -5.79 26.24
CA ILE A 6 27.04 -4.49 26.91
C ILE A 6 26.94 -4.74 28.41
N GLY A 7 28.02 -4.48 29.14
CA GLY A 7 28.10 -4.82 30.57
C GLY A 7 28.03 -6.35 30.78
N PRO A 8 27.16 -6.86 31.67
CA PRO A 8 26.99 -8.30 31.88
C PRO A 8 26.06 -8.98 30.88
N LEU A 9 25.52 -8.23 29.89
CA LEU A 9 24.49 -8.73 28.97
C LEU A 9 25.07 -8.98 27.58
N ASP A 10 24.72 -10.12 27.00
CA ASP A 10 24.93 -10.39 25.58
C ASP A 10 23.68 -10.06 24.78
N VAL A 11 23.81 -9.12 23.84
CA VAL A 11 22.71 -8.64 23.01
C VAL A 11 22.94 -9.04 21.55
N ASN A 12 21.94 -9.66 20.93
CA ASN A 12 21.92 -9.96 19.52
C ASN A 12 20.92 -9.07 18.78
N PHE A 13 21.36 -8.46 17.68
CA PHE A 13 20.55 -7.57 16.86
C PHE A 13 20.06 -8.35 15.63
N TYR A 14 18.77 -8.26 15.31
CA TYR A 14 18.24 -8.87 14.10
C TYR A 14 17.36 -7.89 13.32
N LEU A 15 17.38 -8.07 12.00
CA LEU A 15 16.50 -7.41 11.06
C LEU A 15 15.62 -8.46 10.39
N TRP A 16 14.31 -8.29 10.48
CA TRP A 16 13.33 -9.09 9.75
C TRP A 16 12.66 -8.19 8.73
N VAL A 17 12.85 -8.50 7.44
CA VAL A 17 12.16 -7.82 6.34
C VAL A 17 11.15 -8.77 5.70
N THR A 18 9.87 -8.39 5.67
CA THR A 18 8.85 -9.08 4.87
C THR A 18 8.61 -8.30 3.57
N ASN A 19 8.25 -9.02 2.50
CA ASN A 19 8.04 -8.43 1.17
C ASN A 19 9.27 -7.64 0.65
N ILE A 20 10.42 -8.32 0.59
CA ILE A 20 11.69 -7.73 0.11
C ILE A 20 11.54 -7.22 -1.33
N LEU A 21 10.86 -7.97 -2.19
CA LEU A 21 10.69 -7.63 -3.60
C LEU A 21 9.64 -6.54 -3.85
N ASN A 22 8.90 -6.08 -2.82
CA ASN A 22 7.76 -5.18 -2.96
C ASN A 22 6.70 -5.69 -3.93
N THR A 23 6.46 -7.00 -3.92
CA THR A 23 5.39 -7.61 -4.70
C THR A 23 4.06 -7.24 -4.08
N ASP A 24 3.10 -6.83 -4.92
CA ASP A 24 1.73 -6.60 -4.47
C ASP A 24 1.09 -7.93 -4.09
N ASN A 25 0.75 -8.07 -2.81
CA ASN A 25 0.08 -9.26 -2.31
C ASN A 25 -1.44 -9.08 -2.50
N VAL A 26 -1.97 -9.42 -3.66
CA VAL A 26 -3.40 -9.30 -3.97
C VAL A 26 -4.16 -10.44 -3.31
N GLU A 27 -5.05 -10.11 -2.37
CA GLU A 27 -5.84 -11.07 -1.58
C GLU A 27 -7.31 -11.17 -2.04
N ALA A 28 -7.80 -10.15 -2.74
CA ALA A 28 -9.17 -10.10 -3.24
C ALA A 28 -9.29 -9.28 -4.54
N VAL A 29 -10.43 -9.41 -5.21
CA VAL A 29 -10.82 -8.62 -6.38
C VAL A 29 -12.15 -7.92 -6.13
N TYR A 30 -12.39 -6.80 -6.78
CA TYR A 30 -13.68 -6.12 -6.71
C TYR A 30 -14.74 -6.93 -7.43
N ALA A 31 -15.89 -7.14 -6.78
CA ALA A 31 -16.98 -7.95 -7.32
C ALA A 31 -17.56 -7.40 -8.64
N GLN A 32 -17.53 -6.08 -8.83
CA GLN A 32 -18.13 -5.41 -9.98
C GLN A 32 -17.33 -5.60 -11.28
N THR A 33 -16.00 -5.62 -11.19
CA THR A 33 -15.10 -5.65 -12.36
C THR A 33 -14.31 -6.95 -12.47
N GLY A 34 -14.20 -7.71 -11.37
CA GLY A 34 -13.27 -8.84 -11.26
C GLY A 34 -11.79 -8.44 -11.23
N SER A 35 -11.48 -7.13 -11.20
CA SER A 35 -10.13 -6.60 -11.12
C SER A 35 -9.75 -6.29 -9.68
N TRP A 36 -8.47 -6.38 -9.34
CA TRP A 36 -7.93 -5.88 -8.07
C TRP A 36 -7.50 -4.40 -8.15
N THR A 37 -7.39 -3.84 -9.36
CA THR A 37 -6.97 -2.44 -9.60
C THR A 37 -8.10 -1.49 -9.94
N ASP A 38 -9.31 -2.00 -10.20
CA ASP A 38 -10.43 -1.18 -10.65
C ASP A 38 -11.72 -1.66 -10.00
N ASN A 39 -12.42 -0.78 -9.31
CA ASN A 39 -13.73 -1.08 -8.69
C ASN A 39 -14.91 -0.70 -9.59
N GLY A 40 -14.66 -0.12 -10.76
CA GLY A 40 -15.66 0.30 -11.74
C GLY A 40 -16.22 1.71 -11.52
N TYR A 41 -15.86 2.40 -10.43
CA TYR A 41 -16.40 3.73 -10.14
C TYR A 41 -15.98 4.78 -11.17
N LEU A 42 -14.70 4.85 -11.53
CA LEU A 42 -14.22 5.84 -12.50
C LEU A 42 -14.83 5.63 -13.89
N ALA A 43 -15.25 4.41 -14.24
CA ALA A 43 -15.95 4.09 -15.48
C ALA A 43 -17.48 4.30 -15.40
N SER A 44 -18.03 4.49 -14.19
CA SER A 44 -19.46 4.75 -14.00
C SER A 44 -19.87 6.14 -14.48
N GLU A 45 -21.17 6.34 -14.71
CA GLU A 45 -21.71 7.65 -15.10
C GLU A 45 -21.36 8.74 -14.07
N GLU A 46 -21.51 8.45 -12.77
CA GLU A 46 -21.17 9.38 -11.69
C GLU A 46 -19.68 9.74 -11.70
N GLY A 47 -18.81 8.73 -11.86
CA GLY A 47 -17.37 8.92 -11.93
C GLY A 47 -16.96 9.79 -13.12
N GLN A 48 -17.54 9.54 -14.30
CA GLN A 48 -17.31 10.33 -15.51
C GLN A 48 -17.81 11.77 -15.34
N GLN A 49 -18.97 11.98 -14.71
CA GLN A 49 -19.46 13.33 -14.39
C GLN A 49 -18.49 14.07 -13.46
N ARG A 50 -17.96 13.40 -12.42
CA ARG A 50 -16.93 14.00 -11.56
C ARG A 50 -15.66 14.36 -12.32
N ILE A 51 -15.15 13.46 -13.15
CA ILE A 51 -13.97 13.72 -13.98
C ILE A 51 -14.21 14.93 -14.89
N ALA A 52 -15.39 15.02 -15.52
CA ALA A 52 -15.78 16.15 -16.36
C ALA A 52 -15.81 17.47 -15.56
N ASN A 53 -16.39 17.48 -14.35
CA ASN A 53 -16.40 18.66 -13.49
C ASN A 53 -14.99 19.15 -13.15
N TYR A 54 -14.05 18.23 -12.87
CA TYR A 54 -12.65 18.62 -12.66
C TYR A 54 -11.97 19.09 -13.96
N ALA A 55 -12.32 18.50 -15.10
CA ALA A 55 -11.79 18.89 -16.40
C ALA A 55 -12.18 20.33 -16.79
N GLU A 56 -13.27 20.89 -16.26
CA GLU A 56 -13.66 22.30 -16.45
C GLU A 56 -12.60 23.28 -15.94
N TYR A 57 -11.85 22.90 -14.89
CA TYR A 57 -10.73 23.69 -14.36
C TYR A 57 -9.42 23.44 -15.14
N GLY A 58 -9.42 22.49 -16.06
CA GLY A 58 -8.29 22.07 -16.89
C GLY A 58 -8.00 20.58 -16.78
N GLN A 59 -7.47 19.98 -17.85
CA GLN A 59 -7.20 18.53 -17.92
C GLN A 59 -6.31 18.01 -16.77
N ILE A 60 -5.40 18.85 -16.27
CA ILE A 60 -4.53 18.50 -15.14
C ILE A 60 -5.34 18.17 -13.87
N PHE A 61 -6.47 18.84 -13.64
CA PHE A 61 -7.31 18.61 -12.47
C PHE A 61 -8.11 17.30 -12.60
N ALA A 62 -8.55 16.96 -13.82
CA ALA A 62 -9.16 15.65 -14.09
C ALA A 62 -8.17 14.50 -13.87
N ASN A 63 -6.91 14.67 -14.27
CA ASN A 63 -5.87 13.68 -14.01
C ASN A 63 -5.57 13.57 -12.51
N LEU A 64 -5.40 14.72 -11.83
CA LEU A 64 -5.18 14.75 -10.39
C LEU A 64 -6.31 14.08 -9.60
N TYR A 65 -7.56 14.27 -10.02
CA TYR A 65 -8.70 13.61 -9.40
C TYR A 65 -8.63 12.08 -9.54
N GLN A 66 -8.27 11.57 -10.72
CA GLN A 66 -8.12 10.14 -10.95
C GLN A 66 -6.97 9.55 -10.12
N ASP A 67 -5.82 10.21 -10.08
CA ASP A 67 -4.66 9.79 -9.28
C ASP A 67 -4.99 9.78 -7.79
N PHE A 68 -5.66 10.84 -7.30
CA PHE A 68 -6.13 10.91 -5.93
C PHE A 68 -7.12 9.80 -5.62
N TYR A 69 -8.07 9.54 -6.52
CA TYR A 69 -9.06 8.48 -6.34
C TYR A 69 -8.39 7.11 -6.21
N TYR A 70 -7.41 6.82 -7.07
CA TYR A 70 -6.64 5.58 -7.03
C TYR A 70 -5.94 5.38 -5.68
N GLN A 71 -5.22 6.40 -5.21
CA GLN A 71 -4.48 6.32 -3.95
C GLN A 71 -5.40 6.24 -2.72
N ALA A 72 -6.48 7.01 -2.71
CA ALA A 72 -7.35 7.11 -1.53
C ALA A 72 -8.36 5.95 -1.43
N ASN A 73 -8.86 5.45 -2.56
CA ASN A 73 -9.97 4.49 -2.58
C ASN A 73 -9.52 3.10 -3.02
N LEU A 74 -8.62 2.98 -3.99
CA LEU A 74 -8.25 1.66 -4.54
C LEU A 74 -7.13 1.01 -3.72
N MET A 75 -6.08 1.77 -3.36
CA MET A 75 -4.98 1.23 -2.55
C MET A 75 -5.36 0.90 -1.09
N ASN A 76 -6.43 1.49 -0.57
CA ASN A 76 -6.87 1.31 0.83
C ASN A 76 -8.12 0.41 0.98
N ALA A 77 -8.51 -0.30 -0.08
CA ALA A 77 -9.77 -1.06 -0.10
C ALA A 77 -9.72 -2.44 0.57
N GLY A 78 -8.61 -2.80 1.23
CA GLY A 78 -8.43 -4.13 1.82
C GLY A 78 -8.30 -5.27 0.80
N VAL A 79 -8.03 -4.95 -0.47
CA VAL A 79 -7.72 -5.95 -1.53
C VAL A 79 -6.27 -6.40 -1.52
N TYR A 80 -5.38 -5.63 -0.87
CA TYR A 80 -3.97 -5.95 -0.71
C TYR A 80 -3.70 -6.44 0.72
N GLY A 81 -2.83 -7.44 0.84
CA GLY A 81 -2.26 -7.87 2.10
C GLY A 81 -1.27 -6.87 2.69
N ALA A 82 -0.56 -7.29 3.73
CA ALA A 82 0.34 -6.41 4.47
C ALA A 82 1.44 -5.81 3.56
N PRO A 83 1.71 -4.50 3.68
CA PRO A 83 2.80 -3.85 2.93
C PRO A 83 4.16 -4.36 3.42
N ARG A 84 5.25 -3.91 2.78
CA ARG A 84 6.61 -4.19 3.25
C ARG A 84 6.77 -3.77 4.72
N GLN A 85 7.20 -4.71 5.56
CA GLN A 85 7.51 -4.43 6.97
C GLN A 85 8.98 -4.70 7.23
N ILE A 86 9.61 -3.76 7.92
CA ILE A 86 10.98 -3.87 8.39
C ILE A 86 10.92 -3.84 9.91
N ARG A 87 11.31 -4.94 10.55
CA ARG A 87 11.29 -5.09 12.00
C ARG A 87 12.74 -5.20 12.49
N LEU A 88 13.14 -4.24 13.31
CA LEU A 88 14.40 -4.29 14.06
C LEU A 88 14.10 -4.86 15.44
N GLY A 89 14.88 -5.86 15.87
CA GLY A 89 14.72 -6.45 17.18
C GLY A 89 16.05 -6.73 17.88
N LEU A 90 15.95 -6.80 19.19
CA LEU A 90 17.05 -7.13 20.10
C LEU A 90 16.68 -8.40 20.86
N ARG A 91 17.61 -9.34 20.94
CA ARG A 91 17.50 -10.54 21.78
C ARG A 91 18.55 -10.46 22.87
N PHE A 92 18.09 -10.55 24.12
CA PHE A 92 18.95 -10.59 25.30
C PHE A 92 19.18 -12.04 25.69
N ASN A 93 20.44 -12.41 25.92
CA ASN A 93 20.81 -13.67 26.54
C ASN A 93 21.50 -13.35 27.88
N TYR A 94 21.17 -14.13 28.92
CA TYR A 94 21.68 -14.01 30.28
C TYR A 94 22.41 -15.28 30.71
#